data_AF-A0A0M2HS91-F1
#
_entry.id   AF-A0A0M2HS91-F1
#
_cell.length_a   1.000
_cell.length_b   1.000
_cell.length_c   1.000
_cell.angle_alpha   90.00
_cell.angle_beta   90.00
_cell.angle_gamma   90.00
#
_symmetry.space_group_name_H-M   'P 1'
#
loop_
_entity.id
_entity.type
_entity.pdbx_description
1 polymer ?
#
loop_
_entity_poly.entity_id
_entity_poly.type
_entity_poly.pdbx_seq_one_letter_code
_entity_poly.pdbx_strand_id
1 'polypeptide(L)'
;MSLTRTSTAWWVLLLLGVLSVFPVATAAISQGVDAGADVIDSCWASELPPGVEPHDNTLRTAEITFMPAGRLCDWEAGDTQTGWPITIAALIATVVAVVVTAFALRYGGAARRVVALLPLLAIAGLWFTMWSSTLFVIID
;
A
#
# COMPACT_ATOMS: atom_id res chain seq x y z
N MET A 1 22.82 13.08 -33.90
CA MET A 1 21.53 12.48 -33.50
C MET A 1 21.50 12.13 -32.01
N SER A 2 21.56 13.12 -31.10
CA SER A 2 21.66 12.87 -29.64
C SER A 2 20.44 13.39 -28.84
N LEU A 3 19.65 14.29 -29.42
CA LEU A 3 18.53 14.97 -28.73
C LEU A 3 17.30 14.08 -28.47
N THR A 4 17.09 13.00 -29.22
CA THR A 4 15.89 12.16 -29.12
C THR A 4 15.93 11.15 -27.96
N ARG A 5 17.10 10.54 -27.68
CA ARG A 5 17.24 9.51 -26.61
C ARG A 5 16.94 10.04 -25.21
N THR A 6 17.39 11.26 -24.90
CA THR A 6 17.23 11.89 -23.58
C THR A 6 15.77 12.25 -23.27
N SER A 7 14.96 12.46 -24.31
CA SER A 7 13.52 12.70 -24.17
C SER A 7 12.79 11.40 -23.82
N THR A 8 13.04 10.32 -24.57
CA THR A 8 12.36 9.02 -24.37
C THR A 8 12.67 8.41 -23.01
N ALA A 9 13.93 8.45 -22.57
CA ALA A 9 14.31 7.90 -21.26
C ALA A 9 13.56 8.59 -20.10
N TRP A 10 13.41 9.93 -20.16
CA TRP A 10 12.67 10.66 -19.13
C TRP A 10 11.19 10.27 -19.10
N TRP A 11 10.55 10.10 -20.25
CA TRP A 11 9.16 9.64 -20.34
C TRP A 11 8.97 8.23 -19.79
N VAL A 12 9.90 7.31 -20.07
CA VAL A 12 9.87 5.95 -19.52
C VAL A 12 9.97 5.98 -18.00
N LEU A 13 10.88 6.79 -17.45
CA LEU A 13 11.01 6.96 -16.01
C LEU A 13 9.74 7.57 -15.40
N LEU A 14 9.16 8.59 -16.03
CA LEU A 14 7.91 9.16 -15.55
C LEU A 14 6.78 8.12 -15.53
N LEU A 15 6.65 7.33 -16.60
CA LEU A 15 5.64 6.27 -16.70
C LEU A 15 5.83 5.23 -15.59
N LEU A 16 7.06 4.76 -15.35
CA LEU A 16 7.36 3.82 -14.27
C LEU A 16 7.03 4.40 -12.89
N GLY A 17 7.31 5.70 -12.68
CA GLY A 17 6.93 6.40 -11.45
C GLY A 17 5.42 6.42 -11.25
N VAL A 18 4.65 6.75 -12.30
CA VAL A 18 3.18 6.73 -12.25
C VAL A 18 2.64 5.32 -12.02
N LEU A 19 3.21 4.31 -12.69
CA LEU A 19 2.80 2.91 -12.51
C LEU A 19 3.06 2.40 -11.08
N SER A 20 4.08 2.94 -10.41
CA SER A 20 4.39 2.61 -9.02
C SER A 20 3.35 3.14 -8.02
N VAL A 21 2.48 4.08 -8.42
CA VAL A 21 1.40 4.57 -7.56
C VAL A 21 0.32 3.51 -7.37
N PHE A 22 0.05 2.68 -8.39
CA PHE A 22 -1.08 1.74 -8.36
C PHE A 22 -1.01 0.71 -7.23
N PRO A 23 0.11 0.00 -6.98
CA PRO A 23 0.18 -0.94 -5.86
C PRO A 23 -0.05 -0.29 -4.50
N VAL A 24 0.44 0.94 -4.31
CA VAL A 24 0.22 1.72 -3.06
C VAL A 24 -1.24 2.15 -2.96
N ALA A 25 -1.86 2.58 -4.06
CA ALA A 25 -3.27 2.94 -4.10
C ALA A 25 -4.15 1.72 -3.82
N THR A 26 -3.81 0.54 -4.34
CA THR A 26 -4.52 -0.71 -4.04
C THR A 26 -4.44 -1.04 -2.55
N ALA A 27 -3.28 -0.85 -1.90
CA ALA A 27 -3.14 -1.04 -0.46
C ALA A 27 -3.98 -0.04 0.35
N ALA A 28 -4.07 1.21 -0.09
CA ALA A 28 -4.89 2.22 0.57
C ALA A 28 -6.39 1.93 0.41
N ILE A 29 -6.81 1.50 -0.78
CA ILE A 29 -8.20 1.13 -1.05
C ILE A 29 -8.59 -0.12 -0.27
N SER A 30 -7.72 -1.14 -0.19
CA SER A 30 -8.02 -2.34 0.60
C SER A 30 -8.24 -2.00 2.06
N GLN A 31 -7.38 -1.17 2.66
CA GLN A 31 -7.62 -0.67 4.03
C GLN A 31 -8.92 0.12 4.17
N GLY A 32 -9.27 0.96 3.19
CA GLY A 32 -10.49 1.75 3.22
C GLY A 32 -11.77 0.92 3.10
N VAL A 33 -11.75 -0.14 2.30
CA VAL A 33 -12.86 -1.10 2.20
C VAL A 33 -12.98 -1.90 3.51
N ASP A 34 -11.85 -2.31 4.09
CA ASP A 34 -11.81 -3.01 5.38
C ASP A 34 -12.30 -2.12 6.54
N ALA A 35 -12.09 -0.80 6.49
CA ALA A 35 -12.64 0.11 7.51
C ALA A 35 -14.18 0.22 7.50
N GLY A 36 -14.85 -0.14 6.40
CA GLY A 36 -16.31 -0.05 6.26
C GLY A 36 -17.06 -1.38 6.35
N ALA A 37 -16.36 -2.52 6.26
CA ALA A 37 -16.92 -3.85 6.40
C ALA A 37 -16.83 -4.34 7.84
N ASP A 38 -17.78 -5.18 8.27
CA ASP A 38 -17.74 -5.78 9.60
C ASP A 38 -16.42 -6.54 9.79
N VAL A 39 -15.68 -6.15 10.82
CA VAL A 39 -14.30 -6.60 11.06
C VAL A 39 -14.25 -8.12 11.22
N ILE A 40 -15.32 -8.66 11.78
CA ILE A 40 -15.52 -10.08 12.06
C ILE A 40 -15.71 -10.87 10.75
N ASP A 41 -16.60 -10.43 9.87
CA ASP A 41 -16.92 -11.12 8.60
C ASP A 41 -15.70 -11.24 7.67
N SER A 42 -14.82 -10.24 7.70
CA SER A 42 -13.61 -10.22 6.89
C SER A 42 -12.48 -11.10 7.45
N CYS A 43 -12.41 -11.30 8.77
CA CYS A 43 -11.55 -12.34 9.37
C CYS A 43 -12.05 -13.75 9.01
N TRP A 44 -13.37 -13.97 9.00
CA TRP A 44 -13.96 -15.25 8.59
C TRP A 44 -13.78 -15.58 7.10
N ALA A 45 -13.68 -14.57 6.25
CA ALA A 45 -13.37 -14.73 4.83
C ALA A 45 -11.87 -14.99 4.55
N SER A 46 -11.01 -14.88 5.56
CA SER A 46 -9.56 -15.07 5.44
C SER A 46 -9.12 -16.51 5.72
N GLU A 47 -7.86 -16.83 5.40
CA GLU A 47 -7.31 -18.18 5.60
C GLU A 47 -7.26 -18.50 7.11
N LEU A 48 -8.07 -19.48 7.55
CA LEU A 48 -8.12 -19.92 8.94
C LEU A 48 -6.78 -20.57 9.34
N PRO A 49 -6.28 -20.33 10.58
CA PRO A 49 -5.07 -20.98 11.03
C PRO A 49 -5.28 -22.51 11.13
N PRO A 50 -4.22 -23.31 10.89
CA PRO A 50 -4.34 -24.76 10.87
C PRO A 50 -4.78 -25.30 12.24
N GLY A 51 -5.91 -26.02 12.25
CA GLY A 51 -6.49 -26.62 13.46
C GLY A 51 -7.66 -25.85 14.07
N VAL A 52 -8.11 -24.74 13.47
CA VAL A 52 -9.33 -24.04 13.88
C VAL A 52 -10.54 -24.58 13.11
N GLU A 53 -11.51 -25.13 13.84
CA GLU A 53 -12.86 -25.37 13.32
C GLU A 53 -13.70 -24.09 13.45
N PRO A 54 -14.40 -23.65 12.40
CA PRO A 54 -15.15 -22.40 12.43
C PRO A 54 -16.35 -22.51 13.37
N HIS A 55 -16.26 -21.89 14.55
CA HIS A 55 -17.34 -21.74 15.52
C HIS A 55 -17.47 -20.28 15.98
N ASP A 56 -18.67 -19.81 16.30
CA ASP A 56 -18.96 -18.38 16.56
C ASP A 56 -18.10 -17.72 17.66
N ASN A 57 -17.41 -18.52 18.49
CA ASN A 57 -16.58 -18.06 19.60
C ASN A 57 -15.06 -18.22 19.38
N THR A 58 -14.61 -18.69 18.21
CA THR A 58 -13.17 -18.96 17.99
C THR A 58 -12.34 -17.70 17.69
N LEU A 59 -12.98 -16.62 17.23
CA LEU A 59 -12.35 -15.32 17.02
C LEU A 59 -12.42 -14.51 18.32
N ARG A 60 -11.27 -14.16 18.90
CA ARG A 60 -11.19 -13.44 20.18
C ARG A 60 -11.26 -11.93 19.97
N THR A 61 -10.43 -11.44 19.07
CA THR A 61 -10.35 -10.03 18.71
C THR A 61 -9.95 -9.90 17.25
N ALA A 62 -10.34 -8.77 16.66
CA ALA A 62 -9.92 -8.41 15.33
C ALA A 62 -9.57 -6.91 15.31
N GLU A 63 -8.36 -6.60 14.91
CA GLU A 63 -7.82 -5.24 14.92
C GLU A 63 -7.38 -4.84 13.51
N ILE A 64 -7.65 -3.58 13.15
CA ILE A 64 -7.16 -3.02 11.89
C ILE A 64 -5.71 -2.60 12.08
N THR A 65 -4.83 -3.07 11.22
CA THR A 65 -3.40 -2.75 11.27
C THR A 65 -3.01 -1.82 10.13
N PHE A 66 -2.17 -0.84 10.45
CA PHE A 66 -1.55 0.02 9.42
C PHE A 66 -0.54 -0.76 8.57
N MET A 67 0.24 -1.61 9.22
CA MET A 67 1.31 -2.36 8.60
C MET A 67 1.40 -3.75 9.23
N PRO A 68 0.99 -4.81 8.51
CA PRO A 68 0.46 -4.81 7.14
C PRO A 68 -0.86 -4.05 6.97
N ALA A 69 -1.11 -3.58 5.75
CA ALA A 69 -2.36 -3.01 5.30
C ALA A 69 -3.47 -4.08 5.31
N GLY A 70 -4.15 -4.26 6.44
CA GLY A 70 -5.12 -5.34 6.63
C GLY A 70 -5.55 -5.45 8.09
N ARG A 71 -5.73 -6.69 8.56
CA ARG A 71 -6.20 -6.98 9.92
C ARG A 71 -5.34 -8.03 10.61
N LEU A 72 -5.23 -7.86 11.92
CA LEU A 72 -4.77 -8.90 12.84
C LEU A 72 -6.00 -9.57 13.43
N CYS A 73 -6.19 -10.85 13.13
CA CYS A 73 -7.27 -11.66 13.70
C CYS A 73 -6.65 -12.60 14.75
N ASP A 74 -7.02 -12.42 16.01
CA ASP A 74 -6.63 -13.30 17.12
C ASP A 74 -7.65 -14.44 17.20
N TRP A 75 -7.16 -15.66 16.99
CA TRP A 75 -7.94 -16.88 17.14
C TRP A 75 -7.44 -17.66 18.34
N GLU A 76 -8.30 -18.49 18.93
CA GLU A 76 -7.91 -19.29 20.11
C GLU A 76 -6.66 -20.17 19.92
N ALA A 77 -6.39 -20.60 18.68
CA ALA A 77 -5.26 -21.44 18.32
C ALA A 77 -4.05 -20.65 17.76
N GLY A 78 -4.15 -19.33 17.64
CA GLY A 78 -3.07 -18.44 17.18
C GLY A 78 -3.52 -17.36 16.21
N ASP A 79 -2.66 -16.36 16.03
CA ASP A 79 -2.96 -15.15 15.27
C ASP A 79 -2.77 -15.34 13.76
N THR A 80 -3.61 -14.68 12.96
CA THR A 80 -3.42 -14.54 11.51
C THR A 80 -3.38 -13.08 11.12
N GLN A 81 -2.45 -12.73 10.23
CA GLN A 81 -2.29 -11.38 9.70
C GLN A 81 -2.59 -11.34 8.21
N THR A 82 -3.60 -10.56 7.82
CA THR A 82 -3.96 -10.35 6.41
C THR A 82 -3.19 -9.17 5.80
N GLY A 83 -3.24 -9.05 4.47
CA GLY A 83 -2.72 -7.86 3.78
C GLY A 83 -1.21 -7.82 3.54
N TRP A 84 -0.45 -8.84 3.98
CA TRP A 84 0.99 -8.95 3.74
C TRP A 84 1.38 -8.87 2.25
N PRO A 85 0.77 -9.65 1.33
CA PRO A 85 1.17 -9.61 -0.08
C PRO A 85 0.99 -8.22 -0.71
N ILE A 86 -0.12 -7.54 -0.39
CA ILE A 86 -0.45 -6.21 -0.89
C ILE A 86 0.52 -5.17 -0.30
N THR A 87 0.83 -5.28 1.00
CA THR A 87 1.80 -4.39 1.68
C THR A 87 3.19 -4.52 1.08
N ILE A 88 3.66 -5.75 0.84
CA ILE A 88 4.97 -5.99 0.22
C ILE A 88 5.02 -5.39 -1.19
N ALA A 89 3.97 -5.57 -2.00
CA ALA A 89 3.88 -4.97 -3.32
C ALA A 89 3.94 -3.42 -3.26
N ALA A 90 3.22 -2.81 -2.31
CA ALA A 90 3.24 -1.36 -2.10
C ALA A 90 4.63 -0.84 -1.65
N LEU A 91 5.34 -1.58 -0.80
CA LEU A 91 6.70 -1.24 -0.38
C LEU A 91 7.69 -1.29 -1.54
N ILE A 92 7.65 -2.38 -2.32
CA ILE A 92 8.50 -2.53 -3.51
C ILE A 92 8.24 -1.39 -4.49
N ALA A 93 6.96 -1.09 -4.75
CA ALA A 93 6.57 0.01 -5.64
C ALA A 93 7.07 1.38 -5.12
N THR A 94 7.02 1.61 -3.81
CA THR A 94 7.56 2.83 -3.18
C THR A 94 9.07 2.96 -3.41
N VAL A 95 9.83 1.87 -3.24
CA VAL A 95 11.28 1.85 -3.51
C VAL A 95 11.56 2.13 -4.99
N VAL A 96 10.82 1.49 -5.90
CA VAL A 96 10.95 1.71 -7.35
C VAL A 96 10.67 3.18 -7.69
N ALA A 97 9.61 3.77 -7.15
CA ALA A 97 9.27 5.18 -7.38
C ALA A 97 10.41 6.11 -6.93
N VAL A 98 10.99 5.89 -5.73
CA VAL A 98 12.12 6.68 -5.22
C VAL A 98 13.31 6.61 -6.18
N VAL A 99 13.70 5.41 -6.60
CA VAL A 99 14.83 5.19 -7.50
C VAL A 99 14.59 5.86 -8.85
N VAL A 100 13.43 5.60 -9.46
CA VAL A 100 13.05 6.13 -10.77
C VAL A 100 12.95 7.65 -10.75
N THR A 101 12.35 8.25 -9.73
CA THR A 101 12.29 9.71 -9.56
C THR A 101 13.70 10.28 -9.38
N ALA A 102 14.57 9.66 -8.59
CA ALA A 102 15.95 10.10 -8.44
C ALA A 102 16.73 10.12 -9.77
N PHE A 103 16.50 9.12 -10.63
CA PHE A 103 17.04 9.11 -12.00
C PHE A 103 16.39 10.17 -12.88
N ALA A 104 15.06 10.33 -12.84
CA ALA A 104 14.33 11.28 -13.66
C ALA A 104 14.74 12.73 -13.37
N LEU A 105 15.05 13.05 -12.11
CA LEU A 105 15.53 14.37 -11.68
C LEU A 105 16.88 14.77 -12.30
N ARG A 106 17.69 13.79 -12.73
CA ARG A 106 18.96 14.03 -13.44
C ARG A 106 18.75 14.51 -14.88
N TYR A 107 17.55 14.38 -15.43
CA TYR A 107 17.24 14.72 -16.81
C TYR A 107 16.33 15.95 -16.91
N GLY A 108 16.85 17.04 -17.48
CA GLY A 108 16.05 18.20 -17.91
C GLY A 108 15.97 19.36 -16.92
N GLY A 109 15.18 20.38 -17.31
CA GLY A 109 15.00 21.63 -16.56
C GLY A 109 13.99 21.55 -15.42
N ALA A 110 13.82 22.66 -14.69
CA ALA A 110 13.01 22.74 -13.46
C ALA A 110 11.58 22.18 -13.61
N ALA A 111 10.89 22.46 -14.71
CA ALA A 111 9.53 21.98 -14.95
C ALA A 111 9.44 20.43 -14.97
N ARG A 112 10.41 19.76 -15.61
CA ARG A 112 10.45 18.28 -15.64
C ARG A 112 10.75 17.67 -14.29
N ARG A 113 11.52 18.36 -13.45
CA ARG A 113 11.80 17.93 -12.09
C ARG A 113 10.56 17.97 -11.22
N VAL A 114 9.76 19.03 -11.32
CA VAL A 114 8.48 19.13 -10.60
C VAL A 114 7.54 18.01 -11.01
N VAL A 115 7.38 17.75 -12.31
CA VAL A 115 6.52 16.67 -12.81
C VAL A 115 7.00 15.29 -12.33
N ALA A 116 8.30 15.04 -12.30
CA ALA A 116 8.88 13.76 -11.84
C ALA A 116 8.66 13.50 -10.34
N LEU A 117 8.35 14.53 -9.54
CA LEU A 117 8.06 14.40 -8.11
C LEU A 117 6.58 14.06 -7.84
N LEU A 118 5.66 14.33 -8.78
CA LEU A 118 4.23 14.11 -8.58
C LEU A 118 3.87 12.68 -8.15
N PRO A 119 4.42 11.61 -8.75
CA PRO A 119 4.10 10.25 -8.32
C PRO A 119 4.57 9.96 -6.88
N LEU A 120 5.73 10.50 -6.49
CA LEU A 120 6.28 10.32 -5.15
C LEU A 120 5.43 11.05 -4.10
N LEU A 121 4.97 12.27 -4.42
CA LEU A 121 4.04 13.02 -3.56
C LEU A 121 2.70 12.27 -3.41
N ALA A 122 2.19 11.67 -4.48
CA ALA A 122 0.98 10.85 -4.42
C ALA A 122 1.18 9.62 -3.51
N ILE A 123 2.29 8.89 -3.64
CA ILE A 123 2.64 7.76 -2.77
C ILE A 123 2.75 8.19 -1.30
N ALA A 124 3.42 9.31 -1.03
CA ALA A 124 3.53 9.86 0.32
C ALA A 124 2.15 10.21 0.90
N GLY A 125 1.27 10.81 0.10
CA GLY A 125 -0.12 11.08 0.49
C GLY A 125 -0.90 9.81 0.82
N LEU A 126 -0.77 8.75 0.02
CA LEU A 126 -1.44 7.47 0.25
C LEU A 126 -0.97 6.79 1.55
N TRP A 127 0.34 6.73 1.79
CA TRP A 127 0.88 6.21 3.06
C TRP A 127 0.40 7.03 4.25
N PHE A 128 0.38 8.36 4.12
CA PHE A 128 -0.14 9.24 5.17
C PHE A 128 -1.63 8.97 5.45
N THR A 129 -2.46 8.80 4.41
CA THR A 129 -3.89 8.51 4.58
C THR A 129 -4.13 7.20 5.33
N MET A 130 -3.44 6.13 4.94
CA MET A 130 -3.51 4.82 5.62
C MET A 130 -3.06 4.90 7.08
N TRP A 131 -2.01 5.68 7.36
CA TRP A 131 -1.52 5.88 8.72
C TRP A 131 -2.50 6.69 9.56
N SER A 132 -3.09 7.75 8.98
CA SER A 132 -4.09 8.55 9.68
C SER A 132 -5.36 7.77 9.95
N SER A 133 -5.84 6.94 9.01
CA SER A 133 -7.09 6.19 9.17
C SER A 133 -7.01 5.15 10.27
N THR A 134 -5.84 4.53 10.45
CA THR A 134 -5.60 3.57 11.54
C THR A 134 -5.50 4.24 12.90
N LEU A 135 -4.93 5.46 12.98
CA LEU A 135 -4.90 6.24 14.20
C LEU A 135 -6.28 6.64 14.71
N PHE A 136 -7.20 7.03 13.83
CA PHE A 136 -8.55 7.44 14.24
C PHE A 136 -9.38 6.26 14.75
N VAL A 137 -9.18 5.05 14.23
CA VAL A 137 -9.88 3.84 14.71
C VAL A 137 -9.45 3.41 16.12
N ILE A 138 -8.23 3.76 16.56
CA ILE A 138 -7.71 3.39 17.90
C ILE A 138 -8.24 4.34 19.00
N ILE A 139 -8.73 5.53 18.64
CA ILE A 139 -9.08 6.60 19.60
C ILE A 139 -10.59 6.64 19.90
N ASP A 140 -11.42 6.02 19.07
CA ASP A 140 -12.86 5.81 19.30
C ASP A 140 -13.14 4.48 20.01
#